data_AF-A0AB33IZB9-F1
#
_entry.id   AF-A0AB33IZB9-F1
#
_cell.length_a   1.000
_cell.length_b   1.000
_cell.length_c   1.000
_cell.angle_alpha   90.00
_cell.angle_beta   90.00
_cell.angle_gamma   90.00
#
_symmetry.space_group_name_H-M   'P 1'
#
loop_
_entity.id
_entity.type
_entity.pdbx_description
1 polymer ?
#
loop_
_entity_poly.entity_id
_entity_poly.type
_entity_poly.pdbx_seq_one_letter_code
_entity_poly.pdbx_strand_id
1 'polypeptide(L)'
;MQTIGDSDRVDVHNFIVGLLAPNVDARLFEIVSYAILKYYYKEQTIIWGYSWKDLNEETLKLYKTGRTNANDGGIDFVMKPLGRFFQVTETLDFKKYFLDIEKIEKYPITFVVKSLDSVEILKDKLYKDASKTYVVEDVVRKYVECIEEIINISTLLHYFQKIEDAGLISGVLNEIILQSRVEFNYEDEF
;
A
#
# COMPACT_ATOMS: atom_id res chain seq x y z
N MET A 1 -27.88 -2.22 -2.60
CA MET A 1 -26.80 -1.55 -3.36
C MET A 1 -27.47 -0.58 -4.31
N GLN A 2 -27.41 0.73 -4.03
CA GLN A 2 -27.82 1.74 -5.02
C GLN A 2 -26.72 1.82 -6.08
N THR A 3 -27.08 1.60 -7.34
CA THR A 3 -26.21 1.83 -8.50
C THR A 3 -25.90 3.32 -8.58
N ILE A 4 -24.61 3.67 -8.42
CA ILE A 4 -24.10 5.03 -8.62
C ILE A 4 -24.30 5.42 -10.08
N GLY A 5 -24.88 6.60 -10.35
CA GLY A 5 -25.05 7.12 -11.71
C GLY A 5 -23.71 7.48 -12.37
N ASP A 6 -23.68 7.61 -13.69
CA ASP A 6 -22.42 7.86 -14.41
C ASP A 6 -21.75 9.21 -14.04
N SER A 7 -22.53 10.25 -13.76
CA SER A 7 -22.00 11.54 -13.24
C SER A 7 -21.34 11.37 -11.88
N ASP A 8 -22.01 10.64 -10.98
CA ASP A 8 -21.54 10.40 -9.63
C ASP A 8 -20.28 9.52 -9.65
N ARG A 9 -20.13 8.61 -10.62
CA ARG A 9 -18.89 7.83 -10.81
C ARG A 9 -17.71 8.71 -11.18
N VAL A 10 -17.88 9.66 -12.09
CA VAL A 10 -16.82 10.60 -12.48
C VAL A 10 -16.40 11.48 -11.31
N ASP A 11 -17.36 11.94 -10.50
CA ASP A 11 -17.06 12.73 -9.31
C ASP A 11 -16.29 11.92 -8.25
N VAL A 12 -16.68 10.65 -8.04
CA VAL A 12 -15.97 9.74 -7.12
C VAL A 12 -14.56 9.41 -7.63
N HIS A 13 -14.38 9.19 -8.93
CA HIS A 13 -13.06 8.99 -9.54
C HIS A 13 -12.14 10.18 -9.23
N ASN A 14 -12.59 11.39 -9.58
CA ASN A 14 -11.80 12.61 -9.39
C ASN A 14 -11.45 12.85 -7.92
N PHE A 15 -12.39 12.56 -7.02
CA PHE A 15 -12.15 12.62 -5.58
C PHE A 15 -11.03 11.67 -5.14
N ILE A 16 -11.11 10.38 -5.50
CA ILE A 16 -10.13 9.37 -5.09
C ILE A 16 -8.74 9.68 -5.68
N VAL A 17 -8.68 10.06 -6.96
CA VAL A 17 -7.42 10.48 -7.60
C VAL A 17 -6.82 11.71 -6.91
N GLY A 18 -7.66 12.66 -6.51
CA GLY A 18 -7.23 13.85 -5.75
C GLY A 18 -6.55 13.51 -4.43
N LEU A 19 -6.98 12.43 -3.74
CA LEU A 19 -6.38 11.97 -2.49
C LEU A 19 -4.99 11.32 -2.67
N LEU A 20 -4.59 10.96 -3.89
CA LEU A 20 -3.26 10.42 -4.19
C LEU A 20 -2.24 11.50 -4.54
N ALA A 21 -2.65 12.77 -4.63
CA ALA A 21 -1.75 13.84 -5.05
C ALA A 21 -0.57 14.01 -4.06
N PRO A 22 0.65 14.35 -4.53
CA PRO A 22 1.83 14.42 -3.67
C PRO A 22 1.73 15.38 -2.47
N ASN A 23 0.90 16.40 -2.57
CA ASN A 23 0.66 17.42 -1.54
C ASN A 23 -0.39 17.00 -0.49
N VAL A 24 -0.99 15.82 -0.61
CA VAL A 24 -1.98 15.31 0.35
C VAL A 24 -1.29 14.86 1.65
N ASP A 25 -2.01 15.03 2.76
CA ASP A 25 -1.63 14.56 4.10
C ASP A 25 -1.26 13.07 4.08
N ALA A 26 -0.18 12.70 4.75
CA ALA A 26 0.33 11.33 4.75
C ALA A 26 -0.71 10.31 5.24
N ARG A 27 -1.58 10.68 6.19
CA ARG A 27 -2.62 9.78 6.70
C ARG A 27 -3.70 9.51 5.65
N LEU A 28 -4.12 10.55 4.94
CA LEU A 28 -5.06 10.39 3.83
C LEU A 28 -4.47 9.54 2.71
N PHE A 29 -3.17 9.71 2.42
CA PHE A 29 -2.47 8.87 1.44
C PHE A 29 -2.42 7.39 1.86
N GLU A 30 -2.14 7.10 3.13
CA GLU A 30 -2.17 5.72 3.65
C GLU A 30 -3.59 5.12 3.58
N ILE A 31 -4.63 5.89 3.94
CA ILE A 31 -6.03 5.45 3.86
C ILE A 31 -6.43 5.11 2.42
N VAL A 32 -6.17 6.01 1.47
CA VAL A 32 -6.57 5.80 0.06
C VAL A 32 -5.77 4.66 -0.56
N SER A 33 -4.47 4.56 -0.28
CA SER A 33 -3.64 3.48 -0.80
C SER A 33 -4.08 2.12 -0.24
N TYR A 34 -4.40 2.03 1.06
CA TYR A 34 -4.99 0.83 1.64
C TYR A 34 -6.29 0.44 0.94
N ALA A 35 -7.22 1.38 0.74
CA ALA A 35 -8.50 1.10 0.12
C ALA A 35 -8.35 0.57 -1.32
N ILE A 36 -7.47 1.21 -2.11
CA ILE A 36 -7.15 0.76 -3.47
C ILE A 36 -6.54 -0.64 -3.44
N LEU A 37 -5.49 -0.87 -2.64
CA LEU A 37 -4.81 -2.17 -2.59
C LEU A 37 -5.72 -3.29 -2.09
N LYS A 38 -6.54 -3.02 -1.08
CA LYS A 38 -7.54 -3.97 -0.56
C LYS A 38 -8.46 -4.44 -1.67
N TYR A 39 -8.99 -3.54 -2.49
CA TYR A 39 -9.90 -3.89 -3.57
C TYR A 39 -9.20 -4.47 -4.80
N TYR A 40 -7.97 -4.05 -5.08
CA TYR A 40 -7.16 -4.61 -6.15
C TYR A 40 -6.83 -6.10 -5.91
N TYR A 41 -6.51 -6.46 -4.67
CA TYR A 41 -6.14 -7.84 -4.32
C TYR A 41 -7.32 -8.76 -4.02
N LYS A 42 -8.50 -8.23 -3.67
CA LYS A 42 -9.60 -9.05 -3.10
C LYS A 42 -10.09 -10.22 -3.97
N GLU A 43 -9.97 -10.12 -5.30
CA GLU A 43 -10.43 -11.13 -6.26
C GLU A 43 -9.28 -12.00 -6.80
N GLN A 44 -8.05 -11.73 -6.37
CA GLN A 44 -6.90 -12.53 -6.73
C GLN A 44 -6.88 -13.77 -5.85
N THR A 45 -6.94 -14.93 -6.48
CA THR A 45 -6.98 -16.22 -5.81
C THR A 45 -5.62 -16.88 -5.85
N ILE A 46 -5.24 -17.51 -4.75
CA ILE A 46 -4.08 -18.41 -4.71
C ILE A 46 -4.50 -19.82 -4.31
N ILE A 47 -3.70 -20.79 -4.77
CA ILE A 47 -3.87 -22.20 -4.45
C ILE A 47 -2.66 -22.64 -3.61
N TRP A 48 -2.90 -23.16 -2.41
CA TRP A 48 -1.84 -23.54 -1.48
C TRP A 48 -2.26 -24.68 -0.54
N GLY A 49 -1.32 -25.53 -0.15
CA GLY A 49 -1.59 -26.65 0.76
C GLY A 49 -0.31 -27.40 1.11
N TYR A 50 -0.37 -28.22 2.16
CA TYR A 50 0.78 -29.04 2.57
C TYR A 50 1.04 -30.24 1.64
N SER A 51 0.08 -30.56 0.76
CA SER A 51 0.19 -31.63 -0.23
C SER A 51 -0.59 -31.29 -1.50
N TRP A 52 -0.20 -31.89 -2.63
CA TRP A 52 -0.94 -31.76 -3.90
C TRP A 52 -2.39 -32.30 -3.84
N LYS A 53 -2.70 -33.13 -2.86
CA LYS A 53 -4.05 -33.70 -2.65
C LYS A 53 -4.92 -32.81 -1.75
N ASP A 54 -4.29 -31.94 -0.97
CA ASP A 54 -4.94 -31.12 0.06
C ASP A 54 -4.68 -29.64 -0.19
N LEU A 55 -5.00 -29.20 -1.41
CA LEU A 55 -4.86 -27.80 -1.83
C LEU A 55 -6.10 -27.00 -1.41
N ASN A 56 -5.86 -25.82 -0.88
CA ASN A 56 -6.86 -24.81 -0.56
C ASN A 56 -6.84 -23.74 -1.64
N GLU A 57 -8.02 -23.24 -1.98
CA GLU A 57 -8.20 -22.06 -2.81
C GLU A 57 -8.66 -20.91 -1.89
N GLU A 58 -7.84 -19.88 -1.74
CA GLU A 58 -8.16 -18.71 -0.91
C GLU A 58 -7.86 -17.41 -1.66
N THR A 59 -8.73 -16.42 -1.53
CA THR A 59 -8.50 -15.07 -2.05
C THR A 59 -7.54 -14.28 -1.18
N LEU A 60 -6.74 -13.42 -1.80
CA LEU A 60 -5.85 -12.50 -1.10
C LEU A 60 -6.68 -11.49 -0.29
N LYS A 61 -6.28 -11.29 0.96
CA LYS A 61 -6.92 -10.35 1.89
C LYS A 61 -5.88 -9.46 2.51
N LEU A 62 -6.05 -8.15 2.33
CA LEU A 62 -5.19 -7.13 2.94
C LEU A 62 -5.82 -6.63 4.24
N TYR A 63 -5.02 -6.58 5.30
CA TYR A 63 -5.42 -6.13 6.64
C TYR A 63 -4.56 -4.95 7.06
N LYS A 64 -5.15 -3.94 7.72
CA LYS A 64 -4.38 -2.95 8.50
C LYS A 64 -3.88 -3.58 9.80
N THR A 65 -2.66 -3.26 10.19
CA THR A 65 -2.05 -3.69 11.46
C THR A 65 -2.40 -2.78 12.63
N GLY A 66 -2.88 -1.57 12.35
CA GLY A 66 -3.21 -0.55 13.35
C GLY A 66 -3.91 0.67 12.75
N ARG A 67 -3.99 1.74 13.54
CA ARG A 67 -4.39 3.06 13.06
C ARG A 67 -3.27 3.67 12.22
N THR A 68 -3.62 4.67 11.42
CA THR A 68 -2.71 5.39 10.54
C THR A 68 -1.69 6.10 11.41
N ASN A 69 -0.39 5.82 11.23
CA ASN A 69 0.63 6.39 12.10
C ASN A 69 1.64 7.19 11.28
N ALA A 70 1.41 8.50 11.20
CA ALA A 70 2.30 9.40 10.47
C ALA A 70 3.67 9.62 11.16
N ASN A 71 3.84 9.18 12.41
CA ASN A 71 4.97 9.58 13.27
C ASN A 71 5.83 8.42 13.78
N ASP A 72 5.42 7.17 13.57
CA ASP A 72 6.14 6.00 14.04
C ASP A 72 6.25 5.04 12.87
N GLY A 73 7.47 4.79 12.38
CA GLY A 73 7.66 3.80 11.34
C GLY A 73 7.06 2.46 11.79
N GLY A 74 6.61 1.64 10.86
CA GLY A 74 5.95 0.39 11.23
C GLY A 74 5.79 -0.56 10.07
N ILE A 75 4.76 -1.37 10.17
CA ILE A 75 4.16 -2.13 9.09
C ILE A 75 2.73 -1.67 9.05
N ASP A 76 2.25 -1.09 7.96
CA ASP A 76 0.87 -0.61 7.86
C ASP A 76 -0.09 -1.73 7.49
N PHE A 77 0.29 -2.59 6.53
CA PHE A 77 -0.59 -3.65 6.03
C PHE A 77 0.07 -5.03 6.02
N VAL A 78 -0.75 -6.07 6.19
CA VAL A 78 -0.37 -7.47 6.05
C VAL A 78 -1.35 -8.19 5.15
N MET A 79 -0.83 -9.02 4.25
CA MET A 79 -1.64 -9.81 3.33
C MET A 79 -1.70 -11.27 3.73
N LYS A 80 -2.92 -11.81 3.88
CA LYS A 80 -3.17 -13.24 4.00
C LYS A 80 -3.52 -13.83 2.62
N PRO A 81 -3.11 -15.08 2.32
CA PRO A 81 -2.27 -15.97 3.13
C PRO A 81 -0.78 -15.93 2.80
N LEU A 82 -0.35 -15.11 1.84
CA LEU A 82 1.06 -15.02 1.42
C LEU A 82 2.00 -14.49 2.52
N GLY A 83 1.49 -13.76 3.51
CA GLY A 83 2.33 -13.12 4.52
C GLY A 83 3.18 -11.97 3.96
N ARG A 84 2.63 -11.20 2.99
CA ARG A 84 3.31 -10.01 2.46
C ARG A 84 3.10 -8.83 3.39
N PHE A 85 4.17 -8.10 3.68
CA PHE A 85 4.16 -6.90 4.50
C PHE A 85 4.21 -5.66 3.63
N PHE A 86 3.46 -4.63 4.03
CA PHE A 86 3.42 -3.35 3.32
C PHE A 86 3.70 -2.22 4.29
N GLN A 87 4.58 -1.31 3.89
CA GLN A 87 4.81 -0.05 4.59
C GLN A 87 4.57 1.13 3.66
N VAL A 88 3.77 2.09 4.11
CA VAL A 88 3.50 3.33 3.42
C VAL A 88 4.54 4.37 3.86
N THR A 89 5.05 5.13 2.90
CA THR A 89 6.03 6.18 3.17
C THR A 89 5.88 7.34 2.20
N GLU A 90 6.05 8.55 2.71
CA GLU A 90 6.06 9.78 1.90
C GLU A 90 7.48 10.25 1.54
N THR A 91 8.49 9.77 2.25
CA THR A 91 9.88 10.23 2.09
C THR A 91 10.73 9.13 1.49
N LEU A 92 11.74 9.50 0.71
CA LEU A 92 12.77 8.58 0.20
C LEU A 92 14.00 8.51 1.12
N ASP A 93 13.82 8.74 2.43
CA ASP A 93 14.89 8.60 3.40
C ASP A 93 15.21 7.11 3.62
N PHE A 94 16.31 6.63 3.03
CA PHE A 94 16.72 5.23 3.12
C PHE A 94 16.82 4.71 4.57
N LYS A 95 17.09 5.58 5.55
CA LYS A 95 17.19 5.17 6.96
C LYS A 95 15.86 4.64 7.48
N LYS A 96 14.74 5.24 7.05
CA LYS A 96 13.40 4.77 7.41
C LYS A 96 13.11 3.41 6.81
N TYR A 97 13.41 3.23 5.52
CA TYR A 97 13.26 1.95 4.83
C TYR A 97 14.04 0.85 5.54
N PHE A 98 15.31 1.10 5.85
CA PHE A 98 16.16 0.10 6.50
C PHE A 98 15.67 -0.21 7.92
N LEU A 99 15.19 0.79 8.66
CA LEU A 99 14.61 0.61 9.98
C LEU A 99 13.32 -0.22 9.94
N ASP A 100 12.45 -0.04 8.94
CA ASP A 100 11.25 -0.86 8.78
C ASP A 100 11.59 -2.30 8.35
N ILE A 101 12.62 -2.48 7.51
CA ILE A 101 13.18 -3.80 7.19
C ILE A 101 13.73 -4.50 8.45
N GLU A 102 14.39 -3.77 9.35
CA GLU A 102 14.91 -4.34 10.61
C GLU A 102 13.80 -4.80 11.57
N LYS A 103 12.66 -4.09 11.61
CA LYS A 103 11.52 -4.45 12.48
C LYS A 103 10.93 -5.82 12.19
N ILE A 104 11.07 -6.30 10.96
CA ILE A 104 10.62 -7.62 10.51
C ILE A 104 11.78 -8.57 10.27
N GLU A 105 12.91 -8.36 10.95
CA GLU A 105 14.10 -9.23 10.87
C GLU A 105 14.59 -9.45 9.42
N LYS A 106 14.55 -8.40 8.59
CA LYS A 106 14.97 -8.41 7.19
C LYS A 106 14.14 -9.33 6.28
N TYR A 107 12.90 -9.62 6.68
CA TYR A 107 11.92 -10.25 5.82
C TYR A 107 11.55 -9.34 4.63
N PRO A 108 11.19 -9.89 3.45
CA PRO A 108 10.78 -9.08 2.30
C PRO A 108 9.58 -8.18 2.59
N ILE A 109 9.67 -6.91 2.20
CA ILE A 109 8.64 -5.90 2.43
C ILE A 109 8.35 -5.11 1.16
N THR A 110 7.07 -4.83 0.95
CA THR A 110 6.59 -3.96 -0.12
C THR A 110 6.45 -2.53 0.40
N PHE A 111 6.98 -1.55 -0.31
CA PHE A 111 6.82 -0.14 0.05
C PHE A 111 5.82 0.57 -0.85
N VAL A 112 4.82 1.22 -0.25
CA VAL A 112 3.87 2.10 -0.94
C VAL A 112 4.35 3.54 -0.80
N VAL A 113 4.79 4.14 -1.89
CA VAL A 113 5.56 5.39 -1.87
C VAL A 113 4.76 6.53 -2.49
N LYS A 114 4.60 7.64 -1.74
CA LYS A 114 3.96 8.87 -2.22
C LYS A 114 4.87 9.63 -3.20
N SER A 115 5.11 9.03 -4.37
CA SER A 115 5.95 9.61 -5.42
C SER A 115 5.40 9.28 -6.82
N LEU A 116 5.66 10.18 -7.76
CA LEU A 116 5.42 10.00 -9.19
C LEU A 116 6.67 9.50 -9.94
N ASP A 117 7.82 9.43 -9.26
CA ASP A 117 9.04 8.87 -9.84
C ASP A 117 8.84 7.39 -10.17
N SER A 118 9.43 6.93 -11.28
CA SER A 118 9.46 5.50 -11.64
C SER A 118 10.11 4.65 -10.54
N VAL A 119 9.70 3.38 -10.46
CA VAL A 119 10.23 2.42 -9.47
C VAL A 119 11.75 2.29 -9.58
N GLU A 120 12.30 2.33 -10.80
CA GLU A 120 13.73 2.26 -11.06
C GLU A 120 14.47 3.47 -10.46
N ILE A 121 13.93 4.68 -10.64
CA ILE A 121 14.49 5.90 -10.06
C ILE A 121 14.42 5.84 -8.53
N LEU A 122 13.30 5.37 -7.98
CA LEU A 122 13.13 5.24 -6.52
C LEU A 122 14.17 4.27 -5.93
N LYS A 123 14.34 3.09 -6.53
CA LYS A 123 15.34 2.11 -6.11
C LYS A 123 16.77 2.64 -6.23
N ASP A 124 17.09 3.32 -7.34
CA ASP A 124 18.41 3.91 -7.57
C ASP A 124 18.73 5.01 -6.55
N LYS A 125 17.77 5.88 -6.24
CA LYS A 125 17.92 6.92 -5.19
C LYS A 125 18.20 6.28 -3.82
N LEU A 126 17.38 5.30 -3.41
CA LEU A 126 17.57 4.58 -2.13
C LEU A 126 18.95 3.93 -2.05
N TYR A 127 19.37 3.24 -3.12
CA TYR A 127 20.68 2.59 -3.17
C TYR A 127 21.83 3.59 -3.08
N LYS A 128 21.79 4.67 -3.88
CA LYS A 128 22.83 5.70 -3.91
C LYS A 128 22.94 6.43 -2.58
N ASP A 129 21.83 6.79 -1.97
CA ASP A 129 21.84 7.52 -0.70
C ASP A 129 22.31 6.66 0.47
N ALA A 130 21.92 5.38 0.49
CA ALA A 130 22.46 4.41 1.44
C ALA A 130 23.97 4.19 1.25
N SER A 131 24.43 4.05 0.01
CA SER A 131 25.86 3.83 -0.33
C SER A 131 26.76 5.01 0.05
N LYS A 132 26.21 6.23 0.17
CA LYS A 132 26.95 7.38 0.71
C LYS A 132 27.19 7.28 2.21
N THR A 133 26.35 6.54 2.93
CA THR A 133 26.37 6.45 4.40
C THR A 133 27.06 5.17 4.88
N TYR A 134 26.81 4.04 4.21
CA TYR A 134 27.40 2.75 4.57
C TYR A 134 28.68 2.50 3.78
N VAL A 135 29.78 2.26 4.50
CA VAL A 135 31.10 1.96 3.91
C VAL A 135 31.12 0.60 3.19
N VAL A 136 30.31 -0.35 3.65
CA VAL A 136 30.26 -1.71 3.12
C VAL A 136 29.09 -1.85 2.15
N GLU A 137 29.39 -1.93 0.86
CA GLU A 137 28.39 -2.03 -0.22
C GLU A 137 27.48 -3.25 -0.07
N ASP A 138 28.02 -4.39 0.38
CA ASP A 138 27.23 -5.61 0.61
C ASP A 138 26.12 -5.43 1.66
N VAL A 139 26.29 -4.52 2.61
CA VAL A 139 25.25 -4.21 3.59
C VAL A 139 24.08 -3.53 2.88
N VAL A 140 24.37 -2.49 2.07
CA VAL A 140 23.34 -1.77 1.30
C VAL A 140 22.59 -2.71 0.39
N ARG A 141 23.31 -3.58 -0.34
CA ARG A 141 22.72 -4.56 -1.25
C ARG A 141 21.72 -5.47 -0.54
N LYS A 142 22.09 -6.02 0.63
CA LYS A 142 21.21 -6.91 1.41
C LYS A 142 19.92 -6.21 1.85
N TYR A 143 19.98 -4.95 2.28
CA TYR A 143 18.76 -4.21 2.63
C TYR A 143 17.90 -3.91 1.41
N VAL A 144 18.51 -3.50 0.28
CA VAL A 144 17.76 -3.23 -0.95
C VAL A 144 17.12 -4.50 -1.53
N GLU A 145 17.74 -5.66 -1.35
CA GLU A 145 17.16 -6.97 -1.69
C GLU A 145 15.93 -7.34 -0.84
N CYS A 146 15.80 -6.80 0.38
CA CYS A 146 14.59 -6.97 1.19
C CYS A 146 13.40 -6.13 0.66
N ILE A 147 13.62 -5.18 -0.25
CA ILE A 147 12.54 -4.43 -0.89
C ILE A 147 11.90 -5.32 -1.98
N GLU A 148 10.83 -6.02 -1.60
CA GLU A 148 10.09 -6.97 -2.43
C GLU A 148 9.46 -6.25 -3.64
N GLU A 149 8.75 -5.16 -3.38
CA GLU A 149 8.06 -4.35 -4.39
C GLU A 149 8.04 -2.88 -3.96
N ILE A 150 8.02 -1.96 -4.94
CA ILE A 150 7.69 -0.56 -4.70
C ILE A 150 6.44 -0.23 -5.50
N ILE A 151 5.40 0.25 -4.81
CA ILE A 151 4.14 0.69 -5.39
C ILE A 151 4.11 2.22 -5.27
N ASN A 152 4.32 2.92 -6.38
CA ASN A 152 4.26 4.39 -6.41
C ASN A 152 2.84 4.88 -6.77
N ILE A 153 2.65 6.20 -6.87
CA ILE A 153 1.35 6.79 -7.22
C ILE A 153 0.86 6.30 -8.59
N SER A 154 1.73 6.20 -9.59
CA SER A 154 1.37 5.72 -10.92
C SER A 154 0.88 4.26 -10.91
N THR A 155 1.50 3.39 -10.11
CA THR A 155 1.06 2.01 -9.91
C THR A 155 -0.29 1.96 -9.18
N LEU A 156 -0.50 2.78 -8.14
CA LEU A 156 -1.80 2.88 -7.46
C LEU A 156 -2.91 3.34 -8.42
N LEU A 157 -2.65 4.31 -9.28
CA LEU A 157 -3.61 4.76 -10.30
C LEU A 157 -3.93 3.64 -11.31
N HIS A 158 -2.92 2.86 -11.71
CA HIS A 158 -3.14 1.71 -12.57
C HIS A 158 -4.00 0.62 -11.90
N TYR A 159 -3.75 0.33 -10.62
CA TYR A 159 -4.57 -0.59 -9.83
C TYR A 159 -5.99 -0.05 -9.65
N PHE A 160 -6.13 1.24 -9.42
CA PHE A 160 -7.43 1.90 -9.31
C PHE A 160 -8.23 1.79 -10.61
N GLN A 161 -7.63 2.04 -11.77
CA GLN A 161 -8.29 1.86 -13.06
C GLN A 161 -8.87 0.44 -13.23
N LYS A 162 -8.13 -0.60 -12.84
CA LYS A 162 -8.63 -1.98 -12.90
C LYS A 162 -9.84 -2.22 -11.99
N ILE A 163 -9.89 -1.56 -10.84
CA ILE A 163 -11.02 -1.63 -9.91
C ILE A 163 -12.24 -0.92 -10.50
N GLU A 164 -12.02 0.21 -11.19
CA GLU A 164 -13.07 0.96 -11.88
C GLU A 164 -13.66 0.16 -13.04
N ASP A 165 -12.81 -0.47 -13.84
CA ASP A 165 -13.22 -1.34 -14.95
C ASP A 165 -14.04 -2.54 -14.45
N ALA A 166 -13.75 -3.03 -13.24
CA ALA A 166 -14.51 -4.07 -12.55
C ALA A 166 -15.81 -3.56 -11.89
N GLY A 167 -16.11 -2.26 -11.95
CA GLY A 167 -17.31 -1.66 -11.37
C GLY A 167 -17.29 -1.58 -9.84
N LEU A 168 -16.10 -1.61 -9.22
CA LEU A 168 -15.91 -1.72 -7.77
C LEU A 168 -15.56 -0.39 -7.08
N ILE A 169 -15.62 0.73 -7.80
CA ILE A 169 -15.27 2.07 -7.31
C ILE A 169 -16.02 2.46 -6.02
N SER A 170 -17.31 2.13 -5.91
CA SER A 170 -18.12 2.42 -4.72
C SER A 170 -17.58 1.72 -3.47
N GLY A 171 -16.98 0.54 -3.65
CA GLY A 171 -16.37 -0.20 -2.56
C GLY A 171 -15.12 0.49 -2.02
N VAL A 172 -14.29 1.04 -2.91
CA VAL A 172 -13.10 1.82 -2.53
C VAL A 172 -13.52 3.06 -1.75
N LEU A 173 -14.52 3.81 -2.24
CA LEU A 173 -15.04 4.99 -1.56
C LEU A 173 -15.55 4.66 -0.14
N ASN A 174 -16.35 3.60 -0.01
CA ASN A 174 -16.87 3.17 1.29
C ASN A 174 -15.75 2.78 2.25
N GLU A 175 -14.68 2.14 1.76
CA GLU A 175 -13.51 1.81 2.57
C GLU A 175 -12.77 3.07 3.01
N ILE A 176 -12.57 4.06 2.12
CA ILE A 176 -11.95 5.35 2.47
C ILE A 176 -12.74 6.03 3.58
N ILE A 177 -14.08 6.07 3.47
CA ILE A 177 -14.95 6.67 4.49
C ILE A 177 -14.81 5.91 5.82
N LEU A 178 -14.88 4.57 5.79
CA LEU A 178 -14.74 3.73 6.97
C LEU A 178 -13.41 3.99 7.70
N GLN A 179 -12.30 3.96 6.96
CA GLN A 179 -10.97 4.16 7.53
C GLN A 179 -10.76 5.59 8.02
N SER A 180 -11.31 6.58 7.32
CA SER A 180 -11.28 7.98 7.76
C SER A 180 -12.04 8.17 9.09
N ARG A 181 -13.20 7.51 9.27
CA ARG A 181 -13.95 7.57 10.54
C ARG A 181 -13.14 7.01 11.71
N VAL A 182 -12.52 5.85 11.50
CA VAL A 182 -11.66 5.20 12.50
C VAL A 182 -10.45 6.07 12.83
N GLU A 183 -9.84 6.69 11.83
CA GLU A 183 -8.63 7.49 12.00
C GLU A 183 -8.90 8.82 12.73
N PHE A 184 -9.93 9.54 12.31
CA PHE A 184 -10.22 10.88 12.84
C PHE A 184 -11.19 10.87 14.03
N ASN A 185 -11.52 9.69 14.58
CA ASN A 185 -12.48 9.50 15.66
C ASN A 185 -13.80 10.24 15.40
N TYR A 186 -14.36 10.09 14.20
CA TYR A 186 -15.76 10.45 13.99
C TYR A 186 -16.60 9.39 14.70
N GLU A 187 -16.77 9.54 16.02
CA GLU A 187 -17.90 8.90 16.70
C GLU A 187 -19.15 9.45 16.03
N ASP A 188 -20.06 8.54 15.67
CA ASP A 188 -21.38 8.87 15.13
C ASP A 188 -22.09 9.75 16.19
N GLU A 189 -21.98 11.07 16.07
CA GLU A 189 -22.91 12.02 16.70
C GLU A 189 -24.29 11.81 16.06
N PHE A 190 -25.00 10.79 16.54
CA PHE A 190 -26.43 10.56 16.28
C PHE A 190 -27.16 10.30 17.59
#